data_AF-A0ABC9Z785-F1
#
_entry.id   AF-A0ABC9Z785-F1
#
_cell.length_a   1.000
_cell.length_b   1.000
_cell.length_c   1.000
_cell.angle_alpha   90.00
_cell.angle_beta   90.00
_cell.angle_gamma   90.00
#
_symmetry.space_group_name_H-M   'P 1'
#
loop_
_entity.id
_entity.type
_entity.pdbx_description
1 polymer ?
#
loop_
_entity_poly.entity_id
_entity_poly.type
_entity_poly.pdbx_seq_one_letter_code
_entity_poly.pdbx_strand_id
1 'polypeptide(L)'
;AVREPAPLPVPVSPNEKHAAGPVRATAGVVAVAVSAAVEAGFWSLHTALGVTSVVLRGSMAGQPPRAILSEAGAQVRHSVRQALGVTPPDQAEDAAEHSPTSVLRARGAELLRRSADFHADDDNHHHTAYSRILGEITPDEARIVRHLYLDGPQPAVEVKTGRTAYRGTFNLLGEDAALRYPNRIAEYLANLDRLGLIHLTREALGNPNRYQLLEAMPEVRRLLKRAGFGTKVLYRTIELSSFGAGFVRTCLPVPALDPQVLEQHG
;
A
#
# COMPACT_ATOMS: atom_id res chain seq x y z
N ALA A 1 80.76 -11.38 -26.07
CA ALA A 1 81.30 -12.47 -26.91
C ALA A 1 80.16 -13.10 -27.71
N VAL A 2 80.43 -13.63 -28.90
CA VAL A 2 79.43 -14.02 -29.91
C VAL A 2 79.23 -15.55 -29.93
N ARG A 3 77.98 -16.04 -30.05
CA ARG A 3 77.58 -17.07 -31.05
C ARG A 3 76.09 -17.46 -31.05
N GLU A 4 75.72 -18.10 -32.16
CA GLU A 4 74.40 -18.36 -32.77
C GLU A 4 73.82 -19.79 -32.45
N PRO A 5 72.66 -20.22 -33.02
CA PRO A 5 71.74 -21.16 -32.35
C PRO A 5 71.56 -22.56 -32.98
N ALA A 6 70.71 -23.38 -32.31
CA ALA A 6 69.98 -24.58 -32.81
C ALA A 6 70.83 -25.85 -33.13
N PRO A 7 70.25 -27.07 -33.33
CA PRO A 7 68.83 -27.46 -33.40
C PRO A 7 68.41 -28.70 -32.53
N LEU A 8 67.19 -29.21 -32.77
CA LEU A 8 66.56 -30.40 -32.17
C LEU A 8 67.21 -31.75 -32.60
N PRO A 9 66.93 -32.85 -31.88
CA PRO A 9 66.15 -33.92 -32.53
C PRO A 9 65.13 -34.67 -31.64
N VAL A 10 64.10 -35.21 -32.29
CA VAL A 10 63.24 -36.34 -31.83
C VAL A 10 64.00 -37.67 -32.01
N PRO A 11 63.70 -38.78 -31.29
CA PRO A 11 62.70 -39.74 -31.82
C PRO A 11 62.03 -40.75 -30.84
N VAL A 12 61.17 -41.60 -31.44
CA VAL A 12 60.66 -42.96 -31.06
C VAL A 12 59.86 -43.25 -29.76
N SER A 13 58.60 -43.64 -29.97
CA SER A 13 57.88 -44.75 -29.30
C SER A 13 58.34 -46.12 -29.88
N PRO A 14 57.79 -47.33 -29.54
CA PRO A 14 56.68 -47.69 -28.64
C PRO A 14 56.96 -48.94 -27.75
N ASN A 15 55.90 -49.57 -27.19
CA ASN A 15 55.81 -50.94 -26.66
C ASN A 15 56.67 -51.25 -25.39
N GLU A 16 56.46 -52.28 -24.55
CA GLU A 16 55.37 -53.21 -24.13
C GLU A 16 55.92 -53.99 -22.88
N LYS A 17 55.25 -54.87 -22.09
CA LYS A 17 53.91 -55.49 -22.03
C LYS A 17 53.69 -56.07 -20.62
N HIS A 18 52.44 -56.11 -20.11
CA HIS A 18 51.96 -57.04 -19.03
C HIS A 18 52.66 -56.96 -17.65
N ALA A 19 52.23 -57.64 -16.57
CA ALA A 19 50.88 -57.87 -15.99
C ALA A 19 51.04 -58.50 -14.58
N ALA A 20 49.97 -58.49 -13.77
CA ALA A 20 49.82 -59.14 -12.45
C ALA A 20 50.69 -58.59 -11.28
N GLY A 21 50.27 -58.67 -10.01
CA GLY A 21 49.06 -59.30 -9.46
C GLY A 21 48.66 -58.73 -8.07
N PRO A 22 47.56 -59.24 -7.46
CA PRO A 22 46.89 -58.59 -6.33
C PRO A 22 47.34 -59.08 -4.95
N VAL A 23 47.25 -58.22 -3.93
CA VAL A 23 47.44 -58.63 -2.52
C VAL A 23 46.37 -58.02 -1.60
N ARG A 24 45.52 -58.92 -1.08
CA ARG A 24 44.75 -58.91 0.19
C ARG A 24 44.18 -57.59 0.76
N ALA A 25 42.87 -57.60 0.97
CA ALA A 25 42.20 -56.78 1.98
C ALA A 25 42.41 -57.34 3.41
N THR A 26 42.35 -56.47 4.43
CA THR A 26 41.69 -56.72 5.73
C THR A 26 41.53 -55.44 6.57
N ALA A 27 40.49 -55.45 7.42
CA ALA A 27 40.27 -54.66 8.65
C ALA A 27 39.83 -53.18 8.58
N GLY A 28 38.75 -52.87 9.31
CA GLY A 28 38.60 -51.59 10.03
C GLY A 28 37.33 -50.75 9.79
N VAL A 29 36.16 -51.15 10.30
CA VAL A 29 34.99 -50.27 10.44
C VAL A 29 34.61 -50.12 11.92
N VAL A 30 35.16 -49.11 12.60
CA VAL A 30 34.83 -48.62 13.96
C VAL A 30 35.42 -47.18 14.05
N ALA A 31 34.79 -46.12 14.56
CA ALA A 31 33.46 -45.91 15.16
C ALA A 31 32.85 -44.57 14.69
N VAL A 32 31.52 -44.47 14.72
CA VAL A 32 30.79 -43.18 14.72
C VAL A 32 30.06 -43.07 16.05
N ALA A 33 30.44 -42.09 16.89
CA ALA A 33 29.60 -41.41 17.86
C ALA A 33 30.44 -40.44 18.73
N VAL A 34 30.06 -39.16 18.76
CA VAL A 34 29.76 -38.45 20.02
C VAL A 34 28.59 -37.51 19.75
N SER A 35 27.56 -37.63 20.56
CA SER A 35 26.32 -36.84 20.51
C SER A 35 26.45 -35.58 21.36
N ALA A 36 25.69 -34.54 21.00
CA ALA A 36 25.22 -33.55 21.97
C ALA A 36 23.88 -32.97 21.48
N ALA A 37 22.78 -33.62 21.88
CA ALA A 37 21.45 -33.05 21.75
C ALA A 37 21.11 -32.29 23.04
N VAL A 38 20.57 -31.08 22.92
CA VAL A 38 19.77 -30.44 23.97
C VAL A 38 18.48 -29.93 23.32
N GLU A 39 17.47 -30.79 23.41
CA GLU A 39 16.12 -30.42 23.84
C GLU A 39 15.29 -29.42 23.01
N ALA A 40 14.56 -29.97 22.04
CA ALA A 40 13.15 -29.63 21.79
C ALA A 40 12.44 -30.83 21.14
N GLY A 41 11.27 -31.22 21.65
CA GLY A 41 10.58 -32.44 21.22
C GLY A 41 9.65 -32.26 20.02
N PHE A 42 9.61 -33.29 19.14
CA PHE A 42 8.53 -33.64 18.18
C PHE A 42 8.08 -32.53 17.18
N TRP A 43 8.03 -32.69 15.86
CA TRP A 43 8.26 -33.76 14.85
C TRP A 43 8.40 -33.02 13.49
N SER A 44 8.83 -33.55 12.34
CA SER A 44 9.25 -34.88 11.89
C SER A 44 9.98 -34.80 10.53
N LEU A 45 10.81 -35.80 10.19
CA LEU A 45 11.22 -36.24 8.84
C LEU A 45 11.44 -35.15 7.75
N HIS A 46 12.66 -34.61 7.64
CA HIS A 46 13.38 -34.59 6.35
C HIS A 46 14.92 -34.40 6.44
N THR A 47 15.57 -34.78 7.56
CA THR A 47 17.04 -34.64 7.76
C THR A 47 17.79 -35.98 7.70
N ALA A 48 17.36 -36.86 6.80
CA ALA A 48 18.12 -38.05 6.38
C ALA A 48 17.93 -38.21 4.87
N LEU A 49 19.01 -38.55 4.14
CA LEU A 49 19.19 -38.59 2.67
C LEU A 49 19.99 -37.44 2.01
N GLY A 50 20.57 -36.51 2.78
CA GLY A 50 21.55 -35.53 2.26
C GLY A 50 23.01 -35.99 2.28
N VAL A 51 23.35 -37.07 2.99
CA VAL A 51 24.73 -37.51 3.26
C VAL A 51 24.87 -39.03 3.07
N THR A 52 24.65 -39.50 1.85
CA THR A 52 24.87 -40.92 1.50
C THR A 52 25.28 -41.13 0.04
N SER A 53 24.82 -40.28 -0.89
CA SER A 53 25.08 -40.42 -2.33
C SER A 53 26.46 -39.92 -2.79
N VAL A 54 27.05 -38.93 -2.11
CA VAL A 54 28.31 -38.29 -2.55
C VAL A 54 29.54 -39.16 -2.25
N VAL A 55 29.58 -39.82 -1.09
CA VAL A 55 30.71 -40.68 -0.70
C VAL A 55 30.77 -41.96 -1.55
N LEU A 56 29.62 -42.50 -1.97
CA LEU A 56 29.56 -43.72 -2.80
C LEU A 56 29.98 -43.50 -4.27
N ARG A 57 29.93 -42.27 -4.80
CA ARG A 57 30.37 -41.99 -6.19
C ARG A 57 31.85 -41.60 -6.30
N GLY A 58 32.45 -41.04 -5.25
CA GLY A 58 33.88 -40.68 -5.24
C GLY A 58 34.83 -41.89 -5.26
N SER A 59 34.44 -43.01 -4.64
CA SER A 59 35.33 -44.16 -4.42
C SER A 59 35.66 -45.01 -5.66
N MET A 60 35.08 -44.73 -6.84
CA MET A 60 35.41 -45.43 -8.09
C MET A 60 36.19 -44.57 -9.11
N ALA A 61 36.50 -43.31 -8.79
CA ALA A 61 37.09 -42.36 -9.76
C ALA A 61 38.55 -41.93 -9.45
N GLY A 62 39.17 -42.42 -8.36
CA GLY A 62 40.61 -42.25 -8.11
C GLY A 62 41.11 -40.80 -7.93
N GLN A 63 40.25 -39.85 -7.56
CA GLN A 63 40.63 -38.44 -7.46
C GLN A 63 41.35 -38.08 -6.14
N PRO A 64 42.34 -37.17 -6.15
CA PRO A 64 43.11 -36.83 -4.95
C PRO A 64 42.29 -36.02 -3.92
N PRO A 65 42.44 -36.27 -2.60
CA PRO A 65 41.53 -35.76 -1.57
C PRO A 65 41.36 -34.24 -1.43
N ARG A 66 42.27 -33.45 -2.03
CA ARG A 66 42.30 -31.98 -1.85
C ARG A 66 41.25 -31.23 -2.66
N ALA A 67 40.78 -31.78 -3.79
CA ALA A 67 39.76 -31.14 -4.62
C ALA A 67 38.34 -31.26 -4.03
N ILE A 68 38.05 -32.37 -3.36
CA ILE A 68 36.72 -32.66 -2.78
C ILE A 68 36.41 -31.72 -1.59
N LEU A 69 37.44 -31.25 -0.88
CA LEU A 69 37.29 -30.40 0.30
C LEU A 69 36.94 -28.93 -0.02
N SER A 70 37.34 -28.40 -1.18
CA SER A 70 37.04 -27.01 -1.56
C SER A 70 35.58 -26.80 -1.96
N GLU A 71 35.00 -27.76 -2.69
CA GLU A 71 33.61 -27.68 -3.17
C GLU A 71 32.62 -27.98 -2.03
N ALA A 72 32.88 -29.02 -1.22
CA ALA A 72 32.12 -29.30 0.00
C ALA A 72 32.15 -28.11 0.98
N GLY A 73 33.30 -27.41 1.09
CA GLY A 73 33.45 -26.23 1.94
C GLY A 73 32.55 -25.05 1.54
N ALA A 74 32.21 -24.89 0.26
CA ALA A 74 31.27 -23.87 -0.20
C ALA A 74 29.82 -24.24 0.14
N GLN A 75 29.43 -25.49 -0.13
CA GLN A 75 28.09 -26.02 0.15
C GLN A 75 27.75 -25.98 1.65
N VAL A 76 28.71 -26.34 2.51
CA VAL A 76 28.55 -26.29 3.97
C VAL A 76 28.42 -24.84 4.46
N ARG A 77 29.21 -23.89 3.94
CA ARG A 77 29.06 -22.46 4.30
C ARG A 77 27.70 -21.90 3.89
N HIS A 78 27.18 -22.29 2.73
CA HIS A 78 25.84 -21.87 2.28
C HIS A 78 24.76 -22.40 3.23
N SER A 79 24.78 -23.70 3.53
CA SER A 79 23.82 -24.36 4.44
C SER A 79 23.89 -23.80 5.86
N VAL A 80 25.09 -23.51 6.38
CA VAL A 80 25.29 -22.90 7.71
C VAL A 80 24.78 -21.46 7.74
N ARG A 81 24.99 -20.65 6.69
CA ARG A 81 24.43 -19.29 6.60
C ARG A 81 22.90 -19.30 6.57
N GLN A 82 22.31 -20.23 5.81
CA GLN A 82 20.86 -20.40 5.75
C GLN A 82 20.28 -20.83 7.11
N ALA A 83 20.93 -21.77 7.81
CA ALA A 83 20.52 -22.19 9.16
C ALA A 83 20.70 -21.10 10.23
N LEU A 84 21.63 -20.17 10.03
CA LEU A 84 21.85 -18.99 10.89
C LEU A 84 20.96 -17.79 10.52
N GLY A 85 20.09 -17.91 9.51
CA GLY A 85 19.21 -16.82 9.07
C GLY A 85 19.94 -15.63 8.41
N VAL A 86 21.16 -15.83 7.93
CA VAL A 86 21.96 -14.76 7.30
C VAL A 86 21.61 -14.66 5.82
N THR A 87 20.67 -13.75 5.51
CA THR A 87 20.32 -13.39 4.12
C THR A 87 21.55 -12.89 3.36
N PRO A 88 21.82 -13.34 2.11
CA PRO A 88 22.89 -12.79 1.30
C PRO A 88 22.61 -11.32 0.95
N PRO A 89 23.64 -10.47 0.79
CA PRO A 89 23.46 -9.02 0.57
C PRO A 89 22.58 -8.70 -0.64
N ASP A 90 22.78 -9.38 -1.76
CA ASP A 90 22.02 -9.20 -3.01
C ASP A 90 20.49 -9.31 -2.78
N GLN A 91 20.05 -10.25 -1.93
CA GLN A 91 18.62 -10.42 -1.62
C GLN A 91 18.07 -9.36 -0.64
N ALA A 92 18.93 -8.71 0.14
CA ALA A 92 18.54 -7.59 1.00
C ALA A 92 18.37 -6.30 0.17
N GLU A 93 19.18 -6.12 -0.87
CA GLU A 93 19.08 -4.99 -1.80
C GLU A 93 17.81 -5.10 -2.67
N ASP A 94 17.57 -6.24 -3.31
CA ASP A 94 16.32 -6.52 -4.05
C ASP A 94 15.07 -6.31 -3.17
N ALA A 95 15.09 -6.79 -1.92
CA ALA A 95 13.96 -6.64 -0.99
C ALA A 95 13.75 -5.18 -0.54
N ALA A 96 14.82 -4.37 -0.48
CA ALA A 96 14.73 -2.95 -0.18
C ALA A 96 14.16 -2.16 -1.37
N GLU A 97 14.55 -2.49 -2.60
CA GLU A 97 14.02 -1.90 -3.83
C GLU A 97 12.55 -2.23 -4.09
N HIS A 98 12.06 -3.38 -3.61
CA HIS A 98 10.66 -3.83 -3.77
C HIS A 98 9.77 -3.61 -2.53
N SER A 99 10.21 -2.83 -1.55
CA SER A 99 9.39 -2.40 -0.41
C SER A 99 8.06 -1.74 -0.88
N PRO A 100 6.93 -1.91 -0.17
CA PRO A 100 5.69 -1.21 -0.51
C PRO A 100 5.88 0.32 -0.60
N THR A 101 6.82 0.87 0.17
CA THR A 101 7.15 2.30 0.15
C THR A 101 7.98 2.70 -1.08
N SER A 102 8.89 1.85 -1.58
CA SER A 102 9.66 2.14 -2.81
C SER A 102 8.78 2.04 -4.05
N VAL A 103 7.86 1.07 -4.11
CA VAL A 103 6.85 0.96 -5.19
C VAL A 103 5.98 2.22 -5.25
N LEU A 104 5.52 2.75 -4.10
CA LEU A 104 4.77 4.01 -4.06
C LEU A 104 5.62 5.22 -4.50
N ARG A 105 6.90 5.28 -4.10
CA ARG A 105 7.81 6.35 -4.56
C ARG A 105 8.10 6.27 -6.07
N ALA A 106 8.32 5.08 -6.61
CA ALA A 106 8.52 4.87 -8.05
C ALA A 106 7.28 5.29 -8.85
N ARG A 107 6.08 4.94 -8.38
CA ARG A 107 4.82 5.42 -8.96
C ARG A 107 4.68 6.95 -8.85
N GLY A 108 5.10 7.55 -7.74
CA GLY A 108 5.14 9.01 -7.58
C GLY A 108 6.10 9.70 -8.55
N ALA A 109 7.32 9.17 -8.71
CA ALA A 109 8.31 9.66 -9.66
C ALA A 109 7.80 9.55 -11.12
N GLU A 110 7.07 8.47 -11.45
CA GLU A 110 6.45 8.30 -12.76
C GLU A 110 5.35 9.33 -13.05
N LEU A 111 4.54 9.69 -12.05
CA LEU A 111 3.55 10.77 -12.18
C LEU A 111 4.23 12.13 -12.43
N LEU A 112 5.31 12.43 -11.70
CA LEU A 112 6.09 13.66 -11.89
C LEU A 112 6.75 13.70 -13.28
N ARG A 113 7.30 12.57 -13.76
CA ARG A 113 7.87 12.45 -15.10
C ARG A 113 6.83 12.79 -16.17
N ARG A 114 5.65 12.17 -16.11
CA ARG A 114 4.55 12.44 -17.05
C ARG A 114 4.05 13.89 -16.98
N SER A 115 4.06 14.50 -15.80
CA SER A 115 3.63 15.91 -15.65
C SER A 115 4.57 16.93 -16.31
N ALA A 116 5.79 16.51 -16.70
CA ALA A 116 6.72 17.34 -17.46
C ALA A 116 6.52 17.25 -18.99
N ASP A 117 5.76 16.26 -19.48
CA ASP A 117 5.54 16.01 -20.90
C ASP A 117 4.31 16.80 -21.41
N PHE A 118 4.49 18.09 -21.73
CA PHE A 118 3.44 19.01 -22.21
C PHE A 118 2.91 18.73 -23.64
N HIS A 119 3.11 17.54 -24.19
CA HIS A 119 2.84 17.20 -25.60
C HIS A 119 1.77 16.12 -25.81
N ALA A 120 0.87 15.92 -24.83
CA ALA A 120 -0.35 15.16 -25.03
C ALA A 120 -1.50 16.07 -25.49
N ASP A 121 -2.27 15.62 -26.49
CA ASP A 121 -3.54 16.24 -26.93
C ASP A 121 -4.61 16.09 -25.84
N ASP A 122 -4.47 16.82 -24.73
CA ASP A 122 -5.35 16.72 -23.56
C ASP A 122 -6.61 17.59 -23.72
N ASP A 123 -7.36 17.40 -24.82
CA ASP A 123 -8.66 18.09 -25.01
C ASP A 123 -9.69 17.73 -23.92
N ASN A 124 -9.41 16.72 -23.09
CA ASN A 124 -10.16 16.36 -21.89
C ASN A 124 -9.48 16.86 -20.59
N HIS A 125 -9.38 18.19 -20.42
CA HIS A 125 -8.97 18.89 -19.17
C HIS A 125 -9.92 18.65 -17.96
N HIS A 126 -10.57 17.48 -17.86
CA HIS A 126 -11.45 17.08 -16.77
C HIS A 126 -10.66 16.29 -15.72
N HIS A 127 -10.78 16.69 -14.45
CA HIS A 127 -10.05 16.07 -13.36
C HIS A 127 -10.38 14.57 -13.26
N THR A 128 -9.39 13.69 -13.45
CA THR A 128 -9.60 12.23 -13.63
C THR A 128 -10.47 11.60 -12.54
N ALA A 129 -10.35 12.08 -11.29
CA ALA A 129 -11.15 11.59 -10.16
C ALA A 129 -12.68 11.79 -10.33
N TYR A 130 -13.15 12.74 -11.13
CA TYR A 130 -14.58 12.99 -11.34
C TYR A 130 -15.32 11.77 -11.90
N SER A 131 -14.70 11.06 -12.84
CA SER A 131 -15.23 9.81 -13.40
C SER A 131 -15.45 8.72 -12.32
N ARG A 132 -14.54 8.64 -11.36
CA ARG A 132 -14.63 7.72 -10.22
C ARG A 132 -15.68 8.18 -9.20
N ILE A 133 -15.73 9.47 -8.90
CA ILE A 133 -16.69 10.06 -7.97
C ILE A 133 -18.13 9.83 -8.45
N LEU A 134 -18.40 9.92 -9.75
CA LEU A 134 -19.72 9.59 -10.32
C LEU A 134 -20.17 8.15 -10.03
N GLY A 135 -19.24 7.20 -9.81
CA GLY A 135 -19.53 5.84 -9.37
C GLY A 135 -19.59 5.66 -7.85
N GLU A 136 -19.20 6.66 -7.06
CA GLU A 136 -19.20 6.66 -5.59
C GLU A 136 -20.30 7.56 -4.97
N ILE A 137 -21.12 8.24 -5.79
CA ILE A 137 -22.26 9.06 -5.33
C ILE A 137 -23.61 8.45 -5.72
N THR A 138 -24.60 8.70 -4.87
CA THR A 138 -26.02 8.39 -5.08
C THR A 138 -26.77 9.54 -5.76
N PRO A 139 -27.97 9.30 -6.32
CA PRO A 139 -28.79 10.37 -6.89
C PRO A 139 -29.19 11.46 -5.88
N ASP A 140 -29.40 11.12 -4.60
CA ASP A 140 -29.71 12.12 -3.57
C ASP A 140 -28.49 12.96 -3.20
N GLU A 141 -27.28 12.38 -3.14
CA GLU A 141 -26.03 13.12 -2.96
C GLU A 141 -25.73 14.07 -4.13
N ALA A 142 -26.00 13.64 -5.37
CA ALA A 142 -25.91 14.50 -6.55
C ALA A 142 -26.86 15.72 -6.45
N ARG A 143 -28.04 15.55 -5.83
CA ARG A 143 -29.01 16.63 -5.59
C ARG A 143 -28.55 17.57 -4.48
N ILE A 144 -27.93 17.07 -3.41
CA ILE A 144 -27.30 17.89 -2.37
C ILE A 144 -26.26 18.84 -2.97
N VAL A 145 -25.28 18.31 -3.72
CA VAL A 145 -24.21 19.15 -4.30
C VAL A 145 -24.73 20.10 -5.37
N ARG A 146 -25.77 19.70 -6.13
CA ARG A 146 -26.47 20.60 -7.06
C ARG A 146 -27.19 21.74 -6.35
N HIS A 147 -27.87 21.46 -5.22
CA HIS A 147 -28.56 22.48 -4.43
C HIS A 147 -27.55 23.47 -3.81
N LEU A 148 -26.47 22.96 -3.20
CA LEU A 148 -25.39 23.80 -2.68
C LEU A 148 -24.71 24.67 -3.75
N TYR A 149 -24.69 24.22 -5.01
CA TYR A 149 -24.15 25.00 -6.13
C TYR A 149 -25.08 26.15 -6.55
N LEU A 150 -26.40 25.92 -6.54
CA LEU A 150 -27.40 26.87 -7.06
C LEU A 150 -27.90 27.86 -6.00
N ASP A 151 -28.11 27.37 -4.78
CA ASP A 151 -28.71 28.11 -3.66
C ASP A 151 -27.66 28.51 -2.61
N GLY A 152 -26.39 28.21 -2.88
CA GLY A 152 -25.24 28.45 -2.02
C GLY A 152 -25.20 27.57 -0.76
N PRO A 153 -24.23 27.84 0.14
CA PRO A 153 -24.12 27.21 1.45
C PRO A 153 -25.39 27.27 2.27
N GLN A 154 -25.62 26.21 3.04
CA GLN A 154 -26.84 25.98 3.80
C GLN A 154 -26.58 25.95 5.31
N PRO A 155 -27.52 26.47 6.12
CA PRO A 155 -27.36 26.53 7.57
C PRO A 155 -27.45 25.13 8.19
N ALA A 156 -26.62 24.89 9.21
CA ALA A 156 -26.76 23.75 10.10
C ALA A 156 -26.60 24.17 11.58
N VAL A 157 -27.28 23.47 12.48
CA VAL A 157 -27.22 23.71 13.93
C VAL A 157 -26.79 22.44 14.65
N GLU A 158 -25.66 22.49 15.34
CA GLU A 158 -25.17 21.42 16.20
C GLU A 158 -25.53 21.70 17.67
N VAL A 159 -26.22 20.77 18.33
CA VAL A 159 -26.61 20.91 19.75
C VAL A 159 -25.79 19.96 20.63
N LYS A 160 -25.00 20.52 21.54
CA LYS A 160 -24.19 19.78 22.53
C LYS A 160 -24.79 19.94 23.92
N THR A 161 -25.01 18.84 24.64
CA THR A 161 -25.54 18.84 26.01
C THR A 161 -24.51 18.25 26.98
N GLY A 162 -23.93 19.07 27.85
CA GLY A 162 -23.01 18.60 28.89
C GLY A 162 -21.65 18.09 28.36
N ARG A 163 -20.84 17.50 29.25
CA ARG A 163 -19.43 17.15 28.96
C ARG A 163 -19.22 15.96 28.01
N THR A 164 -20.27 15.17 27.72
CA THR A 164 -20.13 13.87 27.04
C THR A 164 -21.18 13.55 25.96
N ALA A 165 -22.18 14.41 25.71
CA ALA A 165 -23.25 14.12 24.74
C ALA A 165 -23.38 15.19 23.64
N TYR A 166 -22.80 14.91 22.48
CA TYR A 166 -23.29 15.42 21.20
C TYR A 166 -24.68 14.84 20.95
N ARG A 167 -25.66 15.68 20.58
CA ARG A 167 -27.07 15.25 20.41
C ARG A 167 -27.62 15.40 19.00
N GLY A 168 -26.80 15.84 18.05
CA GLY A 168 -27.16 15.91 16.63
C GLY A 168 -26.77 17.22 15.97
N THR A 169 -26.63 17.14 14.65
CA THR A 169 -26.57 18.27 13.72
C THR A 169 -27.89 18.30 12.96
N PHE A 170 -28.56 19.45 12.96
CA PHE A 170 -29.85 19.68 12.33
C PHE A 170 -29.66 20.62 11.14
N ASN A 171 -30.29 20.29 10.02
CA ASN A 171 -30.34 21.08 8.79
C ASN A 171 -31.66 20.72 8.07
N LEU A 172 -32.01 21.47 7.02
CA LEU A 172 -33.19 21.23 6.18
C LEU A 172 -32.83 20.80 4.76
N LEU A 173 -31.57 20.44 4.53
CA LEU A 173 -31.01 20.16 3.20
C LEU A 173 -31.65 18.90 2.59
N GLY A 174 -32.19 18.00 3.42
CA GLY A 174 -33.00 16.86 2.97
C GLY A 174 -34.31 17.29 2.30
N GLU A 175 -34.99 18.28 2.88
CA GLU A 175 -36.23 18.88 2.41
C GLU A 175 -35.98 19.88 1.26
N ASP A 176 -34.98 20.76 1.40
CA ASP A 176 -34.69 21.85 0.45
C ASP A 176 -34.14 21.32 -0.88
N ALA A 177 -33.27 20.30 -0.86
CA ALA A 177 -32.88 19.57 -2.08
C ALA A 177 -33.95 18.54 -2.52
N ALA A 178 -35.06 18.43 -1.78
CA ALA A 178 -36.21 17.55 -1.98
C ALA A 178 -35.88 16.05 -2.14
N LEU A 179 -34.91 15.56 -1.36
CA LEU A 179 -34.32 14.23 -1.48
C LEU A 179 -35.36 13.11 -1.42
N ARG A 180 -35.05 11.97 -2.06
CA ARG A 180 -35.92 10.78 -2.01
C ARG A 180 -35.93 10.15 -0.63
N TYR A 181 -34.82 10.20 0.10
CA TYR A 181 -34.70 9.73 1.48
C TYR A 181 -34.07 10.80 2.40
N PRO A 182 -34.81 11.87 2.78
CA PRO A 182 -34.28 12.96 3.61
C PRO A 182 -33.71 12.47 4.96
N ASN A 183 -34.28 11.39 5.51
CA ASN A 183 -33.83 10.76 6.74
C ASN A 183 -32.41 10.17 6.70
N ARG A 184 -31.80 10.04 5.51
CA ARG A 184 -30.40 9.60 5.32
C ARG A 184 -29.40 10.75 5.16
N ILE A 185 -29.82 12.01 5.34
CA ILE A 185 -28.97 13.19 5.14
C ILE A 185 -27.61 13.12 5.87
N ALA A 186 -27.54 12.50 7.05
CA ALA A 186 -26.28 12.30 7.77
C ALA A 186 -25.32 11.31 7.07
N GLU A 187 -25.83 10.25 6.45
CA GLU A 187 -25.04 9.30 5.64
C GLU A 187 -24.51 10.01 4.38
N TYR A 188 -25.38 10.76 3.71
CA TYR A 188 -25.06 11.49 2.48
C TYR A 188 -24.00 12.57 2.70
N LEU A 189 -24.16 13.41 3.73
CA LEU A 189 -23.17 14.45 4.06
C LEU A 189 -21.82 13.83 4.45
N ALA A 190 -21.81 12.70 5.16
CA ALA A 190 -20.56 12.01 5.52
C ALA A 190 -19.82 11.44 4.29
N ASN A 191 -20.53 10.90 3.30
CA ASN A 191 -19.92 10.43 2.06
C ASN A 191 -19.43 11.59 1.18
N LEU A 192 -20.19 12.68 1.08
CA LEU A 192 -19.80 13.88 0.34
C LEU A 192 -18.56 14.56 0.94
N ASP A 193 -18.44 14.62 2.26
CA ASP A 193 -17.26 15.12 2.98
C ASP A 193 -16.05 14.18 2.78
N ARG A 194 -16.25 12.84 2.88
CA ARG A 194 -15.23 11.83 2.53
C ARG A 194 -14.70 11.98 1.10
N LEU A 195 -15.56 12.31 0.15
CA LEU A 195 -15.22 12.54 -1.26
C LEU A 195 -14.62 13.94 -1.50
N GLY A 196 -14.54 14.79 -0.47
CA GLY A 196 -14.01 16.15 -0.56
C GLY A 196 -14.89 17.10 -1.36
N LEU A 197 -16.18 16.79 -1.55
CA LEU A 197 -17.11 17.61 -2.34
C LEU A 197 -17.75 18.75 -1.53
N ILE A 198 -17.90 18.55 -0.21
CA ILE A 198 -18.46 19.54 0.71
C ILE A 198 -17.55 19.72 1.94
N HIS A 199 -17.80 20.77 2.70
CA HIS A 199 -17.27 20.96 4.06
C HIS A 199 -18.38 21.36 5.03
N LEU A 200 -18.27 20.90 6.29
CA LEU A 200 -19.08 21.39 7.41
C LEU A 200 -18.25 22.35 8.27
N THR A 201 -18.30 23.63 7.96
CA THR A 201 -17.49 24.65 8.64
C THR A 201 -18.12 25.12 9.95
N ARG A 202 -17.27 25.72 10.79
CA ARG A 202 -17.62 26.21 12.12
C ARG A 202 -18.10 27.65 12.14
N GLU A 203 -17.93 28.34 11.02
CA GLU A 203 -18.34 29.70 10.79
C GLU A 203 -19.85 29.73 10.50
N ALA A 204 -20.53 30.73 11.04
CA ALA A 204 -21.96 30.90 10.83
C ALA A 204 -22.17 31.79 9.60
N LEU A 205 -23.17 31.47 8.79
CA LEU A 205 -23.58 32.32 7.68
C LEU A 205 -23.83 33.75 8.16
N GLY A 206 -23.34 34.75 7.40
CA GLY A 206 -23.44 36.17 7.75
C GLY A 206 -24.87 36.72 7.90
N ASN A 207 -25.89 35.95 7.53
CA ASN A 207 -27.30 36.25 7.75
C ASN A 207 -27.91 35.32 8.83
N PRO A 208 -28.05 35.77 10.09
CA PRO A 208 -28.60 34.98 11.19
C PRO A 208 -30.03 34.47 10.94
N ASN A 209 -30.82 35.17 10.11
CA ASN A 209 -32.21 34.78 9.85
C ASN A 209 -32.32 33.40 9.19
N ARG A 210 -31.27 32.93 8.49
CA ARG A 210 -31.23 31.58 7.89
C ARG A 210 -31.28 30.45 8.94
N TYR A 211 -30.91 30.72 10.20
CA TYR A 211 -30.95 29.73 11.28
C TYR A 211 -32.29 29.68 12.05
N GLN A 212 -33.16 30.69 11.90
CA GLN A 212 -34.40 30.79 12.69
C GLN A 212 -35.33 29.58 12.52
N LEU A 213 -35.42 29.03 11.30
CA LEU A 213 -36.26 27.85 11.04
C LEU A 213 -35.70 26.60 11.73
N LEU A 214 -34.36 26.46 11.80
CA LEU A 214 -33.68 25.37 12.52
C LEU A 214 -33.88 25.49 14.03
N GLU A 215 -33.81 26.70 14.59
CA GLU A 215 -34.11 26.97 16.00
C GLU A 215 -35.57 26.68 16.36
N ALA A 216 -36.50 26.92 15.43
CA ALA A 216 -37.92 26.61 15.58
C ALA A 216 -38.23 25.10 15.55
N MET A 217 -37.35 24.25 14.98
CA MET A 217 -37.60 22.82 14.81
C MET A 217 -38.01 22.14 16.15
N PRO A 218 -39.08 21.32 16.15
CA PRO A 218 -39.55 20.64 17.36
C PRO A 218 -38.47 19.81 18.07
N GLU A 219 -37.53 19.22 17.32
CA GLU A 219 -36.37 18.46 17.77
C GLU A 219 -35.40 19.36 18.54
N VAL A 220 -34.95 20.44 17.91
CA VAL A 220 -34.00 21.42 18.48
C VAL A 220 -34.62 22.05 19.74
N ARG A 221 -35.89 22.47 19.69
CA ARG A 221 -36.61 22.99 20.87
C ARG A 221 -36.78 21.94 21.98
N ARG A 222 -36.98 20.66 21.65
CA ARG A 222 -37.00 19.57 22.65
C ARG A 222 -35.64 19.38 23.31
N LEU A 223 -34.54 19.51 22.57
CA LEU A 223 -33.19 19.46 23.14
C LEU A 223 -32.94 20.67 24.05
N LEU A 224 -33.26 21.88 23.59
CA LEU A 224 -33.09 23.13 24.34
C LEU A 224 -33.97 23.21 25.61
N LYS A 225 -35.14 22.57 25.65
CA LYS A 225 -35.96 22.49 26.87
C LYS A 225 -35.48 21.45 27.88
N ARG A 226 -34.83 20.37 27.43
CA ARG A 226 -34.25 19.31 28.29
C ARG A 226 -32.82 19.63 28.72
N ALA A 227 -32.25 20.70 28.17
CA ALA A 227 -30.90 21.17 28.38
C ALA A 227 -30.71 21.70 29.81
N GLY A 228 -29.92 20.98 30.60
CA GLY A 228 -29.35 21.53 31.83
C GLY A 228 -28.15 22.46 31.56
N PHE A 229 -27.50 22.87 32.64
CA PHE A 229 -26.29 23.69 32.62
C PHE A 229 -25.21 23.11 31.68
N GLY A 230 -24.63 23.96 30.83
CA GLY A 230 -23.58 23.55 29.89
C GLY A 230 -24.07 23.02 28.54
N THR A 231 -25.33 23.26 28.17
CA THR A 231 -25.77 23.06 26.77
C THR A 231 -25.30 24.21 25.89
N LYS A 232 -24.84 23.89 24.68
CA LYS A 232 -24.36 24.86 23.68
C LYS A 232 -25.01 24.58 22.32
N VAL A 233 -25.54 25.63 21.71
CA VAL A 233 -25.90 25.68 20.31
C VAL A 233 -24.68 26.15 19.53
N LEU A 234 -24.33 25.43 18.47
CA LEU A 234 -23.21 25.76 17.60
C LEU A 234 -23.76 25.91 16.18
N TYR A 235 -23.77 27.13 15.68
CA TYR A 235 -24.08 27.41 14.29
C TYR A 235 -22.95 26.87 13.41
N ARG A 236 -23.34 26.31 12.27
CA ARG A 236 -22.51 25.62 11.29
C ARG A 236 -22.97 26.00 9.89
N THR A 237 -22.11 25.78 8.92
CA THR A 237 -22.39 25.99 7.51
C THR A 237 -22.02 24.74 6.74
N ILE A 238 -22.89 24.30 5.84
CA ILE A 238 -22.62 23.24 4.86
C ILE A 238 -22.38 23.94 3.53
N GLU A 239 -21.18 23.77 2.97
CA GLU A 239 -20.76 24.45 1.74
C GLU A 239 -20.08 23.47 0.77
N LEU A 240 -20.02 23.83 -0.52
CA LEU A 240 -19.18 23.11 -1.48
C LEU A 240 -17.71 23.45 -1.25
N SER A 241 -16.84 22.45 -1.38
CA SER A 241 -15.42 22.73 -1.57
C SER A 241 -15.18 23.32 -2.98
N SER A 242 -14.04 23.97 -3.19
CA SER A 242 -13.62 24.41 -4.53
C SER A 242 -13.55 23.25 -5.53
N PHE A 243 -13.13 22.07 -5.07
CA PHE A 243 -13.12 20.83 -5.83
C PHE A 243 -14.55 20.35 -6.17
N GLY A 244 -15.48 20.44 -5.22
CA GLY A 244 -16.89 20.10 -5.39
C GLY A 244 -17.62 21.04 -6.35
N ALA A 245 -17.36 22.34 -6.28
CA ALA A 245 -17.87 23.31 -7.25
C ALA A 245 -17.37 23.03 -8.68
N GLY A 246 -16.09 22.63 -8.82
CA GLY A 246 -15.54 22.15 -10.09
C GLY A 246 -16.21 20.85 -10.58
N PHE A 247 -16.45 19.89 -9.68
CA PHE A 247 -17.15 18.64 -9.98
C PHE A 247 -18.56 18.90 -10.50
N VAL A 248 -19.35 19.72 -9.79
CA VAL A 248 -20.74 20.04 -10.17
C VAL A 248 -20.80 20.73 -11.54
N ARG A 249 -19.95 21.74 -11.77
CA ARG A 249 -19.84 22.44 -13.07
C ARG A 249 -19.48 21.51 -14.24
N THR A 250 -18.68 20.47 -13.98
CA THR A 250 -18.17 19.57 -15.02
C THR A 250 -19.12 18.40 -15.28
N CYS A 251 -19.76 17.87 -14.25
CA CYS A 251 -20.41 16.55 -14.29
C CYS A 251 -21.93 16.59 -14.21
N LEU A 252 -22.54 17.68 -13.74
CA LEU A 252 -23.99 17.78 -13.53
C LEU A 252 -24.64 18.77 -14.51
N PRO A 253 -25.90 18.53 -14.92
CA PRO A 253 -26.64 19.46 -15.76
C PRO A 253 -27.11 20.66 -14.93
N VAL A 254 -26.23 21.65 -14.78
CA VAL A 254 -26.47 22.94 -14.11
C VAL A 254 -26.20 24.10 -15.06
N PRO A 255 -26.89 25.25 -14.91
CA PRO A 255 -26.45 26.48 -15.56
C PRO A 255 -25.05 26.86 -15.07
N ALA A 256 -24.23 27.43 -15.95
CA ALA A 256 -23.00 28.08 -15.53
C ALA A 256 -23.36 29.34 -14.73
N LEU A 257 -23.01 29.36 -13.45
CA LEU A 257 -23.11 30.55 -12.60
C LEU A 257 -21.87 31.43 -12.76
N ASP A 258 -22.05 32.74 -12.66
CA ASP A 258 -20.94 33.68 -12.64
C ASP A 258 -20.02 33.42 -11.43
N PRO A 259 -18.68 33.49 -11.59
CA PRO A 259 -17.74 33.26 -10.49
C PRO A 259 -18.00 34.15 -9.27
N GLN A 260 -18.45 35.39 -9.49
CA GLN A 260 -18.79 36.32 -8.42
C GLN A 260 -19.98 35.87 -7.57
N VAL A 261 -20.92 35.10 -8.13
CA VAL A 261 -22.05 34.52 -7.38
C VAL A 261 -21.56 33.39 -6.50
N LEU A 262 -20.67 32.53 -7.01
CA LEU A 262 -20.01 31.48 -6.25
C LEU A 262 -19.14 32.03 -5.10
N GLU A 263 -18.46 33.16 -5.31
CA GLU A 263 -17.68 33.85 -4.26
C GLU A 263 -18.57 34.56 -3.23
N GLN A 264 -19.71 35.14 -3.63
CA GLN A 264 -20.68 35.77 -2.70
C GLN A 264 -21.46 34.77 -1.84
N HIS A 265 -21.36 33.49 -2.17
CA HIS A 265 -22.01 32.42 -1.42
C HIS A 265 -21.19 31.93 -0.22
N GLY A 266 -19.87 32.15 -0.18
CA GLY A 266 -18.98 31.85 0.95
C GLY A 266 -19.01 32.92 2.04
#